data_AF-A0A9D8B4G3-F1
#
_entry.id   AF-A0A9D8B4G3-F1
#
_cell.length_a   1.000
_cell.length_b   1.000
_cell.length_c   1.000
_cell.angle_alpha   90.00
_cell.angle_beta   90.00
_cell.angle_gamma   90.00
#
_symmetry.space_group_name_H-M   'P 1'
#
loop_
_entity.id
_entity.type
_entity.pdbx_description
1 polymer ?
#
loop_
_entity_poly.entity_id
_entity_poly.type
_entity_poly.pdbx_seq_one_letter_code
_entity_poly.pdbx_strand_id
1 'polypeptide(L)'
;MSTRLPILASIGAVVIILAVGVIAALNAPSAASVPPGRAYLDGQEIYFIHTEVSDADVAKALTGMMNSPVIHVPALAQVPSTVLADVYVFKNGIKGMGPLGFQPDVFDNPPGTSGYSPLRRLVLITWKDGVTARELKSLADIRSAESRGEITLEQTKVVINMPFVTWPGGKR
;
A
#
# COMPACT_ATOMS: atom_id res chain seq x y z
N MET A 1 -0.09 -74.40 4.73
CA MET A 1 -0.85 -73.79 3.63
C MET A 1 -1.13 -72.34 4.00
N SER A 2 -0.48 -71.41 3.30
CA SER A 2 -0.49 -69.96 3.57
C SER A 2 -1.36 -69.26 2.53
N THR A 3 -2.45 -68.64 2.94
CA THR A 3 -3.29 -67.82 2.05
C THR A 3 -2.88 -66.35 2.20
N ARG A 4 -2.25 -65.79 1.16
CA ARG A 4 -1.95 -64.35 1.06
C ARG A 4 -3.21 -63.60 0.65
N LEU A 5 -3.56 -62.55 1.40
CA LEU A 5 -4.62 -61.59 1.09
C LEU A 5 -4.15 -60.64 -0.04
N PRO A 6 -4.95 -60.31 -1.07
CA PRO A 6 -4.49 -59.45 -2.15
C PRO A 6 -4.48 -57.98 -1.73
N ILE A 7 -3.28 -57.40 -1.71
CA ILE A 7 -3.04 -55.95 -1.70
C ILE A 7 -3.40 -55.44 -3.11
N LEU A 8 -4.68 -55.15 -3.37
CA LEU A 8 -5.09 -54.55 -4.65
C LEU A 8 -6.21 -53.51 -4.55
N ALA A 9 -6.50 -53.00 -3.34
CA ALA A 9 -7.53 -51.98 -3.13
C ALA A 9 -6.98 -50.55 -2.90
N SER A 10 -5.67 -50.35 -2.84
CA SER A 10 -5.07 -49.10 -2.33
C SER A 10 -4.45 -48.16 -3.38
N ILE A 11 -4.33 -48.57 -4.65
CA ILE A 11 -3.76 -47.72 -5.71
C ILE A 11 -4.85 -46.86 -6.40
N GLY A 12 -6.05 -47.41 -6.62
CA GLY A 12 -7.15 -46.69 -7.28
C GLY A 12 -7.67 -45.47 -6.48
N ALA A 13 -7.75 -45.59 -5.15
CA ALA A 13 -8.22 -44.50 -4.30
C ALA A 13 -7.26 -43.30 -4.27
N VAL A 14 -5.94 -43.53 -4.30
CA VAL A 14 -4.91 -42.48 -4.27
C VAL A 14 -4.87 -41.69 -5.58
N VAL A 15 -5.02 -42.36 -6.73
CA VAL A 15 -5.06 -41.71 -8.05
C VAL A 15 -6.32 -40.87 -8.23
N ILE A 16 -7.48 -41.33 -7.72
CA ILE A 16 -8.73 -40.57 -7.77
C ILE A 16 -8.66 -39.31 -6.89
N ILE A 17 -8.08 -39.40 -5.68
CA ILE A 17 -7.92 -38.23 -4.79
C ILE A 17 -6.99 -37.17 -5.40
N LEU A 18 -5.90 -37.60 -6.05
CA LEU A 18 -5.00 -36.68 -6.77
C LEU A 18 -5.69 -36.01 -7.97
N ALA A 19 -6.45 -36.76 -8.77
CA ALA A 19 -7.17 -36.21 -9.92
C ALA A 19 -8.26 -35.21 -9.48
N VAL A 20 -9.04 -35.52 -8.43
CA VAL A 20 -10.06 -34.61 -7.89
C VAL A 20 -9.43 -33.36 -7.26
N GLY A 21 -8.32 -33.50 -6.53
CA GLY A 21 -7.59 -32.38 -5.96
C GLY A 21 -7.01 -31.41 -7.01
N VAL A 22 -6.50 -31.95 -8.13
CA VAL A 22 -6.01 -31.15 -9.26
C VAL A 22 -7.17 -30.45 -9.99
N ILE A 23 -8.29 -31.13 -10.20
CA ILE A 23 -9.49 -30.52 -10.81
C ILE A 23 -10.08 -29.41 -9.91
N ALA A 24 -10.06 -29.58 -8.59
CA ALA A 24 -10.51 -28.55 -7.65
C ALA A 24 -9.60 -27.31 -7.66
N ALA A 25 -8.28 -27.49 -7.75
CA ALA A 25 -7.33 -26.38 -7.85
C ALA A 25 -7.42 -25.62 -9.19
N LEU A 26 -7.72 -26.32 -10.29
CA LEU A 26 -7.94 -25.71 -11.61
C LEU A 26 -9.27 -24.96 -11.73
N ASN A 27 -10.27 -25.34 -10.93
CA ASN A 27 -11.59 -24.71 -10.89
C ASN A 27 -11.75 -23.70 -9.75
N ALA A 28 -10.70 -23.43 -8.98
CA ALA A 28 -10.74 -22.35 -7.99
C ALA A 28 -10.93 -21.02 -8.75
N PRO A 29 -11.95 -20.22 -8.43
CA PRO A 29 -12.09 -18.92 -9.05
C PRO A 29 -10.81 -18.12 -8.80
N SER A 30 -10.26 -17.53 -9.85
CA SER A 30 -9.12 -16.62 -9.72
C SER A 30 -9.49 -15.54 -8.71
N ALA A 31 -8.76 -15.47 -7.60
CA ALA A 31 -9.01 -14.46 -6.58
C ALA A 31 -8.80 -13.07 -7.18
N ALA A 32 -9.69 -12.13 -6.87
CA ALA A 32 -9.46 -10.74 -7.20
C ALA A 32 -8.16 -10.26 -6.52
N SER A 33 -7.31 -9.54 -7.25
CA SER A 33 -6.04 -9.01 -6.77
C SER A 33 -6.00 -7.51 -6.94
N VAL A 34 -5.56 -6.79 -5.89
CA VAL A 34 -5.31 -5.34 -5.92
C VAL A 34 -3.80 -5.13 -5.82
N PRO A 35 -3.17 -4.40 -6.76
CA PRO A 35 -1.73 -4.19 -6.75
C PRO A 35 -1.34 -3.30 -5.56
N PRO A 36 -0.35 -3.71 -4.74
CA PRO A 36 0.10 -2.89 -3.64
C PRO A 36 1.10 -1.81 -4.10
N GLY A 37 0.99 -0.63 -3.50
CA GLY A 37 2.04 0.39 -3.50
C GLY A 37 3.10 0.08 -2.45
N ARG A 38 4.33 0.56 -2.67
CA ARG A 38 5.47 0.46 -1.74
C ARG A 38 5.77 1.84 -1.16
N ALA A 39 5.95 1.93 0.16
CA ALA A 39 6.24 3.18 0.85
C ALA A 39 7.11 2.96 2.09
N TYR A 40 7.44 4.04 2.79
CA TYR A 40 8.13 4.01 4.07
C TYR A 40 7.22 4.40 5.24
N LEU A 41 7.47 3.78 6.39
CA LEU A 41 6.87 4.08 7.68
C LEU A 41 7.92 3.83 8.76
N ASP A 42 8.26 4.86 9.52
CA ASP A 42 9.30 4.81 10.57
C ASP A 42 10.61 4.15 10.13
N GLY A 43 11.06 4.47 8.90
CA GLY A 43 12.29 3.94 8.33
C GLY A 43 12.15 2.55 7.70
N GLN A 44 11.02 1.88 7.86
CA GLN A 44 10.76 0.54 7.34
C GLN A 44 9.89 0.56 6.09
N GLU A 45 10.09 -0.41 5.21
CA GLU A 45 9.25 -0.59 4.03
C GLU A 45 7.89 -1.18 4.40
N ILE A 46 6.84 -0.63 3.82
CA ILE A 46 5.46 -1.11 3.95
C ILE A 46 4.80 -1.26 2.58
N TYR A 47 3.72 -2.04 2.56
CA TYR A 47 2.85 -2.16 1.41
C TYR A 47 1.44 -1.70 1.76
N PHE A 48 0.79 -1.01 0.83
CA PHE A 48 -0.54 -0.42 1.01
C PHE A 48 -1.31 -0.46 -0.31
N ILE A 49 -2.59 -0.11 -0.31
CA ILE A 49 -3.41 -0.02 -1.54
C ILE A 49 -4.09 1.35 -1.64
N HIS A 50 -4.31 1.81 -2.87
CA HIS A 50 -5.12 3.01 -3.16
C HIS A 50 -6.55 2.55 -3.45
N THR A 51 -7.51 2.93 -2.61
CA THR A 51 -8.91 2.46 -2.75
C THR A 51 -9.81 3.58 -3.26
N GLU A 52 -10.06 4.59 -2.43
CA GLU A 52 -10.85 5.77 -2.79
C GLU A 52 -10.07 7.07 -2.57
N VAL A 53 -10.44 8.15 -3.28
CA VAL A 53 -9.85 9.48 -3.11
C VAL A 53 -10.85 10.59 -3.37
N SER A 54 -10.72 11.70 -2.66
CA SER A 54 -11.64 12.84 -2.72
C SER A 54 -11.53 13.71 -3.97
N ASP A 55 -10.47 13.56 -4.75
CA ASP A 55 -10.14 14.42 -5.88
C ASP A 55 -10.11 13.63 -7.19
N ALA A 56 -10.76 14.15 -8.23
CA ALA A 56 -10.95 13.44 -9.49
C ALA A 56 -9.65 13.27 -10.29
N ASP A 57 -8.77 14.28 -10.26
CA ASP A 57 -7.51 14.24 -11.00
C ASP A 57 -6.53 13.30 -10.33
N VAL A 58 -6.48 13.30 -9.00
CA VAL A 58 -5.71 12.33 -8.22
C VAL A 58 -6.24 10.91 -8.43
N ALA A 59 -7.56 10.70 -8.48
CA ALA A 59 -8.16 9.40 -8.78
C ALA A 59 -7.70 8.86 -10.14
N LYS A 60 -7.72 9.71 -11.17
CA LYS A 60 -7.27 9.36 -12.52
C LYS A 60 -5.78 9.03 -12.56
N ALA A 61 -4.95 9.85 -11.90
CA ALA A 61 -3.51 9.65 -11.86
C ALA A 61 -3.14 8.32 -11.18
N LEU A 62 -3.71 8.04 -10.01
CA LEU A 62 -3.46 6.80 -9.27
C LEU A 62 -4.02 5.57 -9.99
N THR A 63 -5.19 5.70 -10.62
CA THR A 63 -5.76 4.62 -11.45
C THR A 63 -4.83 4.23 -12.59
N GLY A 64 -4.29 5.23 -13.29
CA GLY A 64 -3.33 5.01 -14.38
C GLY A 64 -2.01 4.42 -13.89
N MET A 65 -1.49 4.92 -12.77
CA MET A 65 -0.25 4.42 -12.16
C MET A 65 -0.35 2.95 -11.73
N MET A 66 -1.44 2.60 -11.05
CA MET A 66 -1.60 1.27 -10.47
C MET A 66 -2.16 0.24 -11.46
N ASN A 67 -2.63 0.70 -12.64
CA ASN A 67 -3.42 -0.11 -13.56
C ASN A 67 -4.58 -0.83 -12.83
N SER A 68 -5.18 -0.14 -11.87
CA SER A 68 -6.24 -0.63 -10.98
C SER A 68 -7.12 0.54 -10.56
N PRO A 69 -8.47 0.42 -10.58
CA PRO A 69 -9.35 1.54 -10.29
C PRO A 69 -9.14 2.13 -8.88
N VAL A 70 -8.93 3.44 -8.82
CA VAL A 70 -9.05 4.25 -7.59
C VAL A 70 -10.31 5.10 -7.72
N ILE A 71 -11.26 4.90 -6.81
CA ILE A 71 -12.62 5.45 -6.96
C ILE A 71 -12.66 6.89 -6.46
N HIS A 72 -13.19 7.79 -7.27
CA HIS A 72 -13.41 9.19 -6.87
C HIS A 72 -14.62 9.31 -5.94
N VAL A 73 -14.40 9.81 -4.72
CA VAL A 73 -15.41 9.98 -3.66
C VAL A 73 -15.27 11.38 -3.02
N PRO A 74 -15.91 12.42 -3.59
CA PRO A 74 -15.78 13.82 -3.12
C PRO A 74 -16.05 14.03 -1.62
N ALA A 75 -16.95 13.23 -1.04
CA ALA A 75 -17.32 13.33 0.37
C ALA A 75 -16.13 13.12 1.33
N LEU A 76 -15.07 12.42 0.90
CA LEU A 76 -13.86 12.24 1.70
C LEU A 76 -13.17 13.57 2.04
N ALA A 77 -13.31 14.61 1.21
CA ALA A 77 -12.77 15.94 1.51
C ALA A 77 -13.46 16.64 2.71
N GLN A 78 -14.61 16.12 3.15
CA GLN A 78 -15.37 16.66 4.29
C GLN A 78 -15.03 15.97 5.61
N VAL A 79 -14.18 14.93 5.58
CA VAL A 79 -13.75 14.22 6.78
C VAL A 79 -12.98 15.19 7.69
N PRO A 80 -13.33 15.29 9.00
CA PRO A 80 -12.63 16.17 9.92
C PRO A 80 -11.14 15.84 9.98
N SER A 81 -10.30 16.88 9.97
CA SER A 81 -8.84 16.70 10.00
C SER A 81 -8.34 15.97 11.26
N THR A 82 -9.12 15.95 12.34
CA THR A 82 -8.80 15.29 13.60
C THR A 82 -8.85 13.76 13.53
N VAL A 83 -9.46 13.18 12.50
CA VAL A 83 -9.52 11.72 12.29
C VAL A 83 -8.69 11.26 11.08
N LEU A 84 -7.95 12.18 10.47
CA LEU A 84 -7.03 11.91 9.37
C LEU A 84 -5.62 11.69 9.91
N ALA A 85 -4.92 10.76 9.30
CA ALA A 85 -3.47 10.70 9.35
C ALA A 85 -2.89 11.37 8.09
N ASP A 86 -1.57 11.58 8.01
CA ASP A 86 -0.96 12.21 6.83
C ASP A 86 -0.22 11.17 5.97
N VAL A 87 -0.14 11.44 4.67
CA VAL A 87 0.77 10.78 3.73
C VAL A 87 1.57 11.86 3.01
N TYR A 88 2.88 11.64 2.89
CA TYR A 88 3.84 12.61 2.39
C TYR A 88 4.37 12.19 1.02
N VAL A 89 4.09 13.01 0.00
CA VAL A 89 4.40 12.71 -1.41
C VAL A 89 5.34 13.76 -1.99
N PHE A 90 6.36 13.33 -2.73
CA PHE A 90 7.44 14.21 -3.19
C PHE A 90 7.16 14.77 -4.59
N LYS A 91 7.22 16.11 -4.73
CA LYS A 91 7.08 16.84 -6.02
C LYS A 91 8.40 16.99 -6.78
N ASN A 92 9.53 16.77 -6.12
CA ASN A 92 10.87 16.83 -6.70
C ASN A 92 11.89 16.02 -5.87
N GLY A 93 13.16 16.07 -6.25
CA GLY A 93 14.26 15.39 -5.55
C GLY A 93 14.69 14.09 -6.21
N ILE A 94 14.84 13.03 -5.43
CA ILE A 94 15.30 11.72 -5.92
C ILE A 94 14.22 11.10 -6.81
N LYS A 95 14.56 10.74 -8.05
CA LYS A 95 13.66 10.00 -8.95
C LYS A 95 13.37 8.62 -8.39
N GLY A 96 12.12 8.17 -8.50
CA GLY A 96 11.69 6.89 -7.95
C GLY A 96 10.29 6.49 -8.39
N MET A 97 9.67 5.62 -7.59
CA MET A 97 8.39 4.98 -7.88
C MET A 97 7.19 5.65 -7.18
N GLY A 98 7.37 6.83 -6.59
CA GLY A 98 6.28 7.59 -5.96
C GLY A 98 5.30 8.16 -7.00
N PRO A 99 4.09 8.60 -6.56
CA PRO A 99 3.00 9.08 -7.42
C PRO A 99 3.37 10.15 -8.45
N LEU A 100 4.38 10.98 -8.14
CA LEU A 100 4.84 12.08 -8.99
C LEU A 100 6.22 11.82 -9.62
N GLY A 101 6.69 10.57 -9.62
CA GLY A 101 7.95 10.16 -10.26
C GLY A 101 9.21 10.35 -9.38
N PHE A 102 9.02 10.62 -8.09
CA PHE A 102 10.10 10.80 -7.12
C PHE A 102 10.14 9.64 -6.12
N GLN A 103 10.86 9.79 -5.02
CA GLN A 103 11.01 8.73 -4.02
C GLN A 103 9.65 8.21 -3.49
N PRO A 104 9.61 7.01 -2.90
CA PRO A 104 8.40 6.48 -2.28
C PRO A 104 7.84 7.42 -1.22
N ASP A 105 6.53 7.31 -1.05
CA ASP A 105 5.78 8.07 -0.06
C ASP A 105 6.25 7.70 1.36
N VAL A 106 6.10 8.63 2.27
CA VAL A 106 6.30 8.40 3.70
C VAL A 106 4.96 8.51 4.40
N PHE A 107 4.63 7.50 5.19
CA PHE A 107 3.45 7.50 6.04
C PHE A 107 3.83 7.83 7.48
N ASP A 108 2.89 8.42 8.21
CA ASP A 108 2.97 8.54 9.66
C ASP A 108 2.06 7.52 10.37
N ASN A 109 2.11 7.53 11.70
CA ASN A 109 1.16 6.83 12.56
C ASN A 109 0.97 5.34 12.21
N PRO A 110 1.90 4.45 12.62
CA PRO A 110 1.78 3.02 12.36
C PRO A 110 0.55 2.40 13.03
N PRO A 111 0.04 1.26 12.52
CA PRO A 111 -1.04 0.53 13.16
C PRO A 111 -0.72 0.21 14.62
N GLY A 112 -1.72 0.34 15.50
CA GLY A 112 -1.57 0.18 16.95
C GLY A 112 -1.25 1.48 17.69
N THR A 113 -0.97 2.58 16.98
CA THR A 113 -0.91 3.92 17.58
C THR A 113 -2.29 4.58 17.59
N SER A 114 -2.51 5.54 18.49
CA SER A 114 -3.75 6.31 18.57
C SER A 114 -3.99 7.21 17.35
N GLY A 115 -2.94 7.52 16.59
CA GLY A 115 -3.01 8.35 15.39
C GLY A 115 -3.26 7.59 14.10
N TYR A 116 -3.31 6.25 14.12
CA TYR A 116 -3.51 5.48 12.90
C TYR A 116 -4.87 5.77 12.29
N SER A 117 -4.87 6.12 11.00
CA SER A 117 -6.06 6.20 10.18
C SER A 117 -5.73 5.66 8.78
N PRO A 118 -6.60 4.85 8.16
CA PRO A 118 -6.46 4.54 6.74
C PRO A 118 -6.85 5.74 5.86
N LEU A 119 -7.57 6.73 6.41
CA LEU A 119 -7.88 7.97 5.70
C LEU A 119 -6.72 8.95 5.87
N ARG A 120 -6.07 9.26 4.75
CA ARG A 120 -4.83 10.01 4.69
C ARG A 120 -5.02 11.32 3.98
N ARG A 121 -4.66 12.43 4.62
CA ARG A 121 -4.52 13.71 3.93
C ARG A 121 -3.21 13.74 3.17
N LEU A 122 -3.27 14.15 1.91
CA LEU A 122 -2.11 14.35 1.07
C LEU A 122 -1.34 15.60 1.49
N VAL A 123 -0.08 15.41 1.85
CA VAL A 123 0.90 16.46 2.11
C VAL A 123 1.98 16.39 1.04
N LEU A 124 2.18 17.47 0.31
CA LEU A 124 3.16 17.53 -0.76
C LEU A 124 4.49 18.10 -0.24
N ILE A 125 5.59 17.43 -0.57
CA ILE A 125 6.94 17.82 -0.22
C ILE A 125 7.66 18.41 -1.43
N THR A 126 8.31 19.55 -1.23
CA THR A 126 9.24 20.12 -2.23
C THR A 126 10.58 20.41 -1.59
N TRP A 127 11.66 19.81 -2.10
CA TRP A 127 13.04 20.21 -1.82
C TRP A 127 13.31 21.60 -2.36
N LYS A 128 13.95 22.46 -1.56
CA LYS A 128 14.31 23.81 -1.98
C LYS A 128 15.49 23.81 -2.95
N ASP A 129 15.56 24.86 -3.76
CA ASP A 129 16.67 25.07 -4.70
C ASP A 129 18.02 25.11 -3.98
N GLY A 130 19.04 24.52 -4.60
CA GLY A 130 20.39 24.44 -4.03
C GLY A 130 20.58 23.41 -2.91
N VAL A 131 19.51 22.73 -2.47
CA VAL A 131 19.60 21.64 -1.51
C VAL A 131 19.79 20.30 -2.22
N THR A 132 20.83 19.57 -1.86
CA THR A 132 21.01 18.18 -2.33
C THR A 132 19.98 17.27 -1.65
N ALA A 133 19.01 16.80 -2.43
CA ALA A 133 17.99 15.88 -1.95
C ALA A 133 18.61 14.56 -1.46
N ARG A 134 18.05 14.02 -0.37
CA ARG A 134 18.35 12.68 0.14
C ARG A 134 17.04 11.93 0.39
N GLU A 135 17.11 10.62 0.52
CA GLU A 135 15.91 9.82 0.79
C GLU A 135 15.42 10.07 2.23
N LEU A 136 14.14 10.41 2.39
CA LEU A 136 13.48 10.52 3.70
C LEU A 136 12.56 9.31 3.89
N LYS A 137 12.63 8.63 5.03
CA LYS A 137 11.93 7.35 5.27
C LYS A 137 11.00 7.37 6.47
N SER A 138 10.93 8.47 7.19
CA SER A 138 10.11 8.60 8.40
C SER A 138 9.58 10.01 8.55
N LEU A 139 8.52 10.17 9.35
CA LEU A 139 8.03 11.49 9.74
C LEU A 139 9.14 12.28 10.46
N ALA A 140 9.98 11.61 11.27
CA ALA A 140 11.11 12.24 11.94
C ALA A 140 12.10 12.85 10.94
N ASP A 141 12.43 12.14 9.85
CA ASP A 141 13.31 12.65 8.79
C ASP A 141 12.72 13.89 8.11
N ILE A 142 11.41 13.86 7.83
CA ILE A 142 10.67 14.98 7.21
C ILE A 142 10.69 16.20 8.12
N ARG A 143 10.34 16.04 9.40
CA ARG A 143 10.35 17.15 10.37
C ARG A 143 11.75 17.72 10.55
N SER A 144 12.76 16.87 10.53
CA SER A 144 14.16 17.29 10.61
C SER A 144 14.61 18.09 9.38
N ALA A 145 14.21 17.66 8.17
CA ALA A 145 14.48 18.40 6.94
C ALA A 145 13.71 19.74 6.90
N GLU A 146 12.45 19.74 7.32
CA GLU A 146 11.62 20.95 7.42
C GLU A 146 12.22 21.96 8.40
N SER A 147 12.64 21.51 9.60
CA SER A 147 13.23 22.40 10.61
C SER A 147 14.58 23.00 10.19
N ARG A 148 15.33 22.30 9.31
CA ARG A 148 16.55 22.84 8.69
C ARG A 148 16.26 23.71 7.46
N GLY A 149 14.99 23.87 7.10
CA GLY A 149 14.57 24.67 5.96
C GLY A 149 14.95 24.05 4.62
N GLU A 150 15.20 22.75 4.55
CA GLU A 150 15.61 22.02 3.34
C GLU A 150 14.44 21.73 2.40
N ILE A 151 13.24 21.57 2.96
CA ILE A 151 12.00 21.26 2.25
C ILE A 151 10.90 22.25 2.63
N THR A 152 9.84 22.28 1.83
CA THR A 152 8.54 22.87 2.19
C THR A 152 7.47 21.80 2.19
N LEU A 153 6.47 21.96 3.07
CA LEU A 153 5.30 21.11 3.17
C LEU A 153 4.05 21.89 2.73
N GLU A 154 3.28 21.33 1.81
CA GLU A 154 2.00 21.86 1.35
C GLU A 154 0.89 20.88 1.75
N GLN A 155 0.09 21.23 2.75
CA GLN A 155 -1.06 20.43 3.14
C GLN A 155 -2.24 20.70 2.19
N THR A 156 -2.74 19.65 1.56
CA THR A 156 -3.89 19.75 0.66
C THR A 156 -5.20 19.40 1.38
N LYS A 157 -6.33 19.59 0.70
CA LYS A 157 -7.64 19.06 1.15
C LYS A 157 -7.94 17.67 0.58
N VAL A 158 -7.01 17.07 -0.16
CA VAL A 158 -7.19 15.76 -0.77
C VAL A 158 -7.06 14.69 0.30
N VAL A 159 -8.08 13.84 0.39
CA VAL A 159 -8.13 12.70 1.31
C VAL A 159 -8.18 11.41 0.51
N ILE A 160 -7.29 10.48 0.82
CA ILE A 160 -7.18 9.17 0.16
C ILE A 160 -7.36 8.07 1.20
N ASN A 161 -8.15 7.05 0.88
CA ASN A 161 -8.24 5.84 1.69
C ASN A 161 -7.10 4.87 1.28
N MET A 162 -6.12 4.72 2.16
CA MET A 162 -4.86 4.02 1.93
C MET A 162 -4.57 2.98 3.03
N PRO A 163 -5.36 1.90 3.13
CA PRO A 163 -5.12 0.88 4.14
C PRO A 163 -3.82 0.11 3.89
N PHE A 164 -3.11 -0.23 4.97
CA PHE A 164 -1.89 -1.04 4.89
C PHE A 164 -2.21 -2.52 4.63
N VAL A 165 -1.41 -3.12 3.76
CA VAL A 165 -1.36 -4.56 3.49
C VAL A 165 -0.35 -5.22 4.41
N THR A 166 0.84 -4.62 4.53
CA THR A 166 1.88 -5.07 5.47
C THR A 166 2.45 -3.87 6.22
N TRP A 167 2.87 -4.09 7.46
CA TRP A 167 3.45 -3.06 8.32
C TRP A 167 4.36 -3.72 9.38
N PRO A 168 5.17 -2.94 10.12
CA PRO A 168 5.99 -3.48 11.18
C PRO A 168 5.13 -4.23 12.21
N GLY A 169 5.34 -5.54 12.32
CA GLY A 169 4.59 -6.40 13.25
C GLY A 169 3.27 -6.97 12.72
N GLY A 170 2.89 -6.77 11.45
CA GLY A 170 1.65 -7.36 10.93
C GLY A 170 1.46 -7.35 9.41
N LYS A 171 0.45 -8.11 8.95
CA LYS A 171 -0.01 -8.16 7.55
C LYS A 171 -1.49 -8.57 7.48
N ARG A 172 -2.10 -8.40 6.31
CA ARG A 172 -3.41 -8.95 5.95
C ARG A 172 -3.36 -9.74 4.66
#